data_AF-A0A1J3HX83-F1
#
_entry.id   AF-A0A1J3HX83-F1
#
_cell.length_a   1.000
_cell.length_b   1.000
_cell.length_c   1.000
_cell.angle_alpha   90.00
_cell.angle_beta   90.00
_cell.angle_gamma   90.00
#
_symmetry.space_group_name_H-M   'P 1'
#
loop_
_entity.id
_entity.type
_entity.pdbx_description
1 polymer ?
#
loop_
_entity_poly.entity_id
_entity_poly.type
_entity_poly.pdbx_seq_one_letter_code
_entity_poly.pdbx_strand_id
1 'polypeptide(L)'
;MFVGRPPPNTPLVNRRNNHRPRHATVSSALPDLFLAAVSLLFLWSSPKPLLSLPPNRFSFPLNPRRRTTAMSRRSPPTPKPLSQRFANPQSLSDWLESRLPSDSFAAWGVKPGTKNVHNLWLELSDGETSLADSTPPVRTVNVVTVRVIGKNGKILVEAHQELSDGSIRDRFRPLSEKMKPEETPDEAVFRAIKEELGSIFNGDDEQRIKVLPGSYSRRVEERNSLSYPGLPARYALHSVDATVQGLPEEDFSTEEKEYGGDSTEDSEETRAAGKAVTVKRHHWKWVSPNSIRP
;
A
#
# COMPACT_ATOMS: atom_id res chain seq x y z
N MET A 1 -75.45 -35.90 5.53
CA MET A 1 -76.10 -35.56 4.25
C MET A 1 -75.73 -34.13 3.91
N PHE A 2 -75.11 -33.93 2.75
CA PHE A 2 -74.66 -32.64 2.22
C PHE A 2 -75.84 -31.77 1.77
N VAL A 3 -75.84 -30.49 2.11
CA VAL A 3 -76.51 -29.44 1.33
C VAL A 3 -75.60 -28.20 1.33
N GLY A 4 -75.12 -27.82 0.16
CA GLY A 4 -74.20 -26.69 -0.05
C GLY A 4 -74.89 -25.33 -0.14
N ARG A 5 -74.08 -24.27 -0.08
CA ARG A 5 -74.46 -22.88 -0.42
C ARG A 5 -73.46 -22.29 -1.43
N PRO A 6 -73.91 -21.52 -2.44
CA PRO A 6 -73.10 -20.99 -3.54
C PRO A 6 -72.60 -19.53 -3.27
N PRO A 7 -71.84 -18.90 -4.20
CA PRO A 7 -70.77 -17.92 -3.93
C PRO A 7 -71.20 -16.44 -4.09
N PRO A 8 -70.25 -15.49 -3.99
CA PRO A 8 -70.37 -14.24 -4.73
C PRO A 8 -69.16 -13.94 -5.66
N ASN A 9 -69.51 -13.37 -6.82
CA ASN A 9 -68.65 -12.86 -7.88
C ASN A 9 -68.30 -11.36 -7.68
N THR A 10 -67.05 -11.00 -8.02
CA THR A 10 -66.58 -9.75 -8.69
C THR A 10 -66.70 -8.38 -7.97
N PRO A 11 -65.90 -7.31 -8.31
CA PRO A 11 -65.24 -7.05 -9.60
C PRO A 11 -63.80 -6.46 -9.61
N LEU A 12 -63.26 -6.47 -10.83
CA LEU A 12 -62.12 -5.71 -11.37
C LEU A 12 -62.31 -4.18 -11.29
N VAL A 13 -61.23 -3.46 -10.94
CA VAL A 13 -60.98 -2.10 -11.46
C VAL A 13 -59.53 -1.97 -11.89
N ASN A 14 -59.38 -1.30 -13.03
CA ASN A 14 -58.29 -1.21 -13.96
C ASN A 14 -57.76 0.23 -13.93
N ARG A 15 -56.44 0.50 -13.88
CA ARG A 15 -55.87 1.68 -14.56
C ARG A 15 -54.34 1.69 -14.70
N ARG A 16 -53.94 1.71 -15.97
CA ARG A 16 -52.63 2.08 -16.53
C ARG A 16 -52.09 3.41 -15.98
N ASN A 17 -50.76 3.54 -15.92
CA ASN A 17 -50.03 4.46 -16.81
C ASN A 17 -48.51 4.22 -16.82
N ASN A 18 -47.99 4.07 -18.05
CA ASN A 18 -46.58 4.08 -18.43
C ASN A 18 -45.92 5.42 -18.12
N HIS A 19 -44.66 5.44 -17.69
CA HIS A 19 -43.66 6.44 -18.10
C HIS A 19 -42.30 5.78 -18.33
N ARG A 20 -41.76 6.03 -19.53
CA ARG A 20 -40.48 5.56 -20.08
C ARG A 20 -39.37 6.54 -19.68
N PRO A 21 -38.13 6.10 -19.41
CA PRO A 21 -37.06 7.02 -19.00
C PRO A 21 -36.48 7.79 -20.19
N ARG A 22 -36.05 9.02 -19.90
CA ARG A 22 -35.43 9.98 -20.82
C ARG A 22 -33.90 9.93 -20.70
N HIS A 23 -33.26 9.84 -21.86
CA HIS A 23 -31.95 10.36 -22.24
C HIS A 23 -30.73 10.04 -21.36
N ALA A 24 -29.93 9.09 -21.84
CA ALA A 24 -28.52 8.99 -21.55
C ALA A 24 -27.78 10.17 -22.18
N THR A 25 -27.15 10.99 -21.35
CA THR A 25 -26.16 11.98 -21.78
C THR A 25 -24.79 11.41 -21.49
N VAL A 26 -24.05 11.18 -22.57
CA VAL A 26 -22.59 11.01 -22.58
C VAL A 26 -22.00 12.28 -21.95
N SER A 27 -21.23 12.14 -20.88
CA SER A 27 -20.34 13.22 -20.45
C SER A 27 -18.96 12.66 -20.16
N SER A 28 -18.02 13.39 -20.72
CA SER A 28 -16.61 13.11 -20.98
C SER A 28 -15.80 12.78 -19.73
N ALA A 29 -14.97 11.74 -19.90
CA ALA A 29 -13.82 11.40 -19.09
C ALA A 29 -12.85 12.59 -18.93
N LEU A 30 -12.19 12.69 -17.77
CA LEU A 30 -10.79 13.11 -17.50
C LEU A 30 -10.59 13.36 -15.97
N PRO A 31 -9.36 13.29 -15.40
CA PRO A 31 -8.95 12.18 -14.54
C PRO A 31 -8.72 12.50 -13.05
N ASP A 32 -8.94 11.49 -12.22
CA ASP A 32 -8.90 11.51 -10.74
C ASP A 32 -7.53 11.08 -10.15
N LEU A 33 -7.20 11.67 -8.99
CA LEU A 33 -5.93 11.60 -8.27
C LEU A 33 -6.21 11.36 -6.75
N PHE A 34 -5.32 10.74 -5.96
CA PHE A 34 -5.51 9.55 -5.08
C PHE A 34 -5.05 9.78 -3.61
N LEU A 35 -5.40 8.91 -2.63
CA LEU A 35 -4.50 8.58 -1.50
C LEU A 35 -4.69 7.15 -0.96
N ALA A 36 -3.80 6.74 -0.07
CA ALA A 36 -3.11 5.45 -0.07
C ALA A 36 -3.61 4.40 0.95
N ALA A 37 -3.70 3.16 0.50
CA ALA A 37 -3.24 1.99 1.24
C ALA A 37 -2.10 1.37 0.42
N VAL A 38 -0.93 1.17 1.03
CA VAL A 38 0.25 0.68 0.30
C VAL A 38 0.56 -0.70 0.77
N SER A 39 -0.31 -1.61 0.39
CA SER A 39 0.12 -2.98 0.38
C SER A 39 1.06 -3.13 -0.82
N LEU A 40 2.35 -3.37 -0.56
CA LEU A 40 3.38 -3.64 -1.58
C LEU A 40 3.13 -5.02 -2.15
N LEU A 41 3.18 -5.15 -3.47
CA LEU A 41 2.65 -6.35 -4.08
C LEU A 41 3.63 -7.10 -4.97
N PHE A 42 3.62 -8.42 -4.86
CA PHE A 42 4.47 -9.34 -5.60
C PHE A 42 3.65 -10.52 -6.11
N LEU A 43 3.71 -10.76 -7.43
CA LEU A 43 3.38 -12.06 -7.97
C LEU A 43 4.22 -12.45 -9.19
N TRP A 44 4.70 -13.69 -9.08
CA TRP A 44 5.19 -14.65 -10.07
C TRP A 44 6.65 -14.66 -10.55
N SER A 45 7.16 -15.90 -10.44
CA SER A 45 8.37 -16.51 -10.98
C SER A 45 8.65 -16.10 -12.42
N SER A 46 9.89 -15.72 -12.69
CA SER A 46 10.43 -15.67 -14.05
C SER A 46 11.49 -16.75 -14.23
N PRO A 47 11.52 -17.46 -15.37
CA PRO A 47 12.52 -18.48 -15.64
C PRO A 47 13.90 -17.85 -15.84
N LYS A 48 14.95 -18.60 -15.45
CA LYS A 48 16.36 -18.20 -15.55
C LYS A 48 16.70 -17.71 -16.97
N PRO A 49 17.31 -16.52 -17.14
CA PRO A 49 18.19 -16.30 -18.27
C PRO A 49 19.63 -16.64 -17.83
N LEU A 50 20.16 -17.73 -18.40
CA LEU A 50 21.59 -17.86 -18.60
C LEU A 50 22.01 -16.70 -19.52
N LEU A 51 22.92 -15.85 -19.07
CA LEU A 51 23.96 -15.21 -19.86
C LEU A 51 24.82 -14.35 -18.92
N SER A 52 26.05 -14.81 -18.75
CA SER A 52 27.14 -14.21 -17.99
C SER A 52 27.67 -12.94 -18.67
N LEU A 53 27.74 -11.81 -17.98
CA LEU A 53 28.68 -10.72 -18.28
C LEU A 53 29.14 -10.02 -16.99
N PRO A 54 30.39 -9.49 -16.92
CA PRO A 54 31.14 -9.30 -15.69
C PRO A 54 30.84 -7.99 -14.95
N PRO A 55 31.22 -7.86 -13.66
CA PRO A 55 30.93 -6.68 -12.87
C PRO A 55 31.86 -5.51 -13.27
N ASN A 56 31.27 -4.40 -13.71
CA ASN A 56 31.98 -3.16 -13.95
C ASN A 56 32.34 -2.52 -12.60
N ARG A 57 33.63 -2.49 -12.27
CA ARG A 57 34.16 -1.88 -11.04
C ARG A 57 34.22 -0.37 -11.20
N PHE A 58 33.37 0.38 -10.52
CA PHE A 58 33.56 1.82 -10.37
C PHE A 58 34.74 2.08 -9.42
N SER A 59 35.81 2.66 -9.95
CA SER A 59 37.00 3.07 -9.20
C SER A 59 36.97 4.59 -9.03
N PHE A 60 37.01 5.08 -7.80
CA PHE A 60 37.09 6.51 -7.47
C PHE A 60 38.55 6.96 -7.42
N PRO A 61 38.94 8.06 -8.07
CA PRO A 61 40.26 8.66 -7.84
C PRO A 61 40.26 9.48 -6.55
N LEU A 62 41.13 9.12 -5.61
CA LEU A 62 41.54 9.95 -4.48
C LEU A 62 42.78 10.76 -4.88
N ASN A 63 42.70 12.10 -4.83
CA ASN A 63 43.79 13.05 -4.51
C ASN A 63 43.38 14.52 -4.78
N PRO A 64 44.12 15.54 -4.28
CA PRO A 64 44.68 15.69 -2.93
C PRO A 64 44.34 17.06 -2.31
N ARG A 65 44.58 17.13 -1.00
CA ARG A 65 44.61 18.29 -0.08
C ARG A 65 45.02 19.64 -0.71
N ARG A 66 44.18 20.68 -0.55
CA ARG A 66 44.62 22.09 -0.56
C ARG A 66 44.03 22.84 0.63
N ARG A 67 44.89 23.34 1.50
CA ARG A 67 44.55 24.23 2.64
C ARG A 67 44.29 25.64 2.10
N THR A 68 43.14 26.23 2.43
CA THR A 68 42.93 27.68 2.38
C THR A 68 42.08 28.14 3.57
N THR A 69 42.69 29.03 4.34
CA THR A 69 42.17 30.09 5.22
C THR A 69 40.65 30.18 5.43
N ALA A 70 40.26 30.07 6.71
CA ALA A 70 38.91 30.26 7.22
C ALA A 70 38.49 31.74 7.14
N MET A 71 37.45 32.02 6.36
CA MET A 71 36.54 33.12 6.60
C MET A 71 35.20 32.53 7.00
N SER A 72 34.65 33.01 8.11
CA SER A 72 33.34 32.62 8.65
C SER A 72 32.25 32.98 7.64
N ARG A 73 31.93 32.03 6.75
CA ARG A 73 30.73 32.08 5.92
C ARG A 73 29.61 31.50 6.76
N ARG A 74 28.53 32.27 6.93
CA ARG A 74 27.24 31.74 7.37
C ARG A 74 26.96 30.47 6.58
N SER A 75 26.73 29.37 7.29
CA SER A 75 26.31 28.10 6.70
C SER A 75 25.16 28.38 5.73
N PRO A 76 25.19 27.86 4.49
CA PRO A 76 24.01 27.87 3.65
C PRO A 76 22.85 27.24 4.44
N PRO A 77 21.60 27.74 4.29
CA PRO A 77 20.47 27.03 4.86
C PRO A 77 20.53 25.58 4.34
N THR A 78 20.46 24.63 5.27
CA THR A 78 20.32 23.22 4.92
C THR A 78 19.22 23.09 3.87
N PRO A 79 19.48 22.45 2.71
CA PRO A 79 18.47 22.32 1.68
C PRO A 79 17.23 21.67 2.32
N LYS A 80 16.07 22.29 2.10
CA LYS A 80 14.81 21.75 2.62
C LYS A 80 14.68 20.29 2.15
N PRO A 81 14.15 19.39 3.00
CA PRO A 81 13.85 18.03 2.57
C PRO A 81 13.02 18.07 1.29
N LEU A 82 13.31 17.19 0.32
CA LEU A 82 12.61 17.19 -0.97
C LEU A 82 11.08 17.00 -0.82
N SER A 83 10.61 16.43 0.30
CA SER A 83 9.19 16.36 0.65
C SER A 83 8.50 17.72 0.74
N GLN A 84 9.22 18.79 1.12
CA GLN A 84 8.68 20.15 1.20
C GLN A 84 8.84 20.96 -0.11
N ARG A 85 9.35 20.33 -1.17
CA ARG A 85 9.65 21.01 -2.45
C ARG A 85 8.45 21.09 -3.39
N PHE A 86 7.48 20.19 -3.24
CA PHE A 86 6.36 20.06 -4.17
C PHE A 86 5.07 20.55 -3.53
N ALA A 87 4.63 21.75 -3.94
CA ALA A 87 3.41 22.36 -3.40
C ALA A 87 2.12 21.66 -3.86
N ASN A 88 2.18 20.95 -4.99
CA ASN A 88 1.07 20.23 -5.58
C ASN A 88 1.58 19.09 -6.49
N PRO A 89 0.71 18.16 -6.91
CA PRO A 89 1.07 17.05 -7.79
C PRO A 89 1.68 17.50 -9.13
N GLN A 90 1.25 18.63 -9.69
CA GLN A 90 1.79 19.12 -10.96
C GLN A 90 3.27 19.48 -10.84
N SER A 91 3.65 20.19 -9.78
CA SER A 91 5.05 20.54 -9.52
C SER A 91 5.97 19.32 -9.33
N LEU A 92 5.40 18.21 -8.83
CA LEU A 92 6.10 16.92 -8.77
C LEU A 92 6.21 16.28 -10.16
N SER A 93 5.13 16.31 -10.96
CA SER A 93 5.14 15.80 -12.33
C SER A 93 6.22 16.47 -13.17
N ASP A 94 6.24 17.81 -13.22
CA ASP A 94 7.20 18.59 -14.01
C ASP A 94 8.65 18.25 -13.62
N TRP A 95 8.89 18.01 -12.33
CA TRP A 95 10.22 17.62 -11.84
C TRP A 95 10.60 16.19 -12.23
N LEU A 96 9.64 15.25 -12.26
CA LEU A 96 9.86 13.85 -12.65
C LEU A 96 10.02 13.67 -14.16
N GLU A 97 9.29 14.42 -14.99
CA GLU A 97 9.31 14.30 -16.46
C GLU A 97 10.71 14.43 -17.06
N SER A 98 11.51 15.35 -16.51
CA SER A 98 12.90 15.57 -16.96
C SER A 98 13.90 14.53 -16.43
N ARG A 99 13.48 13.60 -15.58
CA ARG A 99 14.37 12.67 -14.85
C ARG A 99 14.02 11.19 -15.00
N LEU A 100 12.82 10.86 -15.47
CA LEU A 100 12.36 9.48 -15.66
C LEU A 100 12.20 9.13 -17.14
N PRO A 101 12.35 7.85 -17.53
CA PRO A 101 12.05 7.41 -18.89
C PRO A 101 10.57 7.66 -19.22
N SER A 102 10.28 8.36 -20.32
CA SER A 102 8.93 8.80 -20.69
C SER A 102 7.92 7.65 -20.78
N ASP A 103 8.30 6.52 -21.40
CA ASP A 103 7.42 5.35 -21.53
C ASP A 103 7.04 4.75 -20.18
N SER A 104 7.96 4.77 -19.21
CA SER A 104 7.71 4.24 -17.87
C SER A 104 6.85 5.19 -17.04
N PHE A 105 7.10 6.49 -17.16
CA PHE A 105 6.33 7.52 -16.45
C PHE A 105 4.90 7.63 -16.98
N ALA A 106 4.70 7.52 -18.30
CA ALA A 106 3.37 7.52 -18.92
C ALA A 106 2.49 6.33 -18.51
N ALA A 107 3.07 5.25 -17.98
CA ALA A 107 2.31 4.10 -17.50
C ALA A 107 1.62 4.33 -16.14
N TRP A 108 2.01 5.38 -15.39
CA TRP A 108 1.54 5.65 -14.04
C TRP A 108 0.05 6.02 -14.01
N GLY A 109 -0.76 5.26 -13.27
CA GLY A 109 -2.21 5.45 -13.21
C GLY A 109 -2.99 4.96 -14.43
N VAL A 110 -2.28 4.46 -15.46
CA VAL A 110 -2.88 3.90 -16.68
C VAL A 110 -2.76 2.38 -16.68
N LYS A 111 -1.57 1.85 -16.35
CA LYS A 111 -1.34 0.41 -16.31
C LYS A 111 -1.89 -0.18 -15.01
N PRO A 112 -2.62 -1.32 -15.05
CA PRO A 112 -3.12 -1.98 -13.85
C PRO A 112 -2.04 -2.22 -12.80
N GLY A 113 -2.36 -1.89 -11.54
CA GLY A 113 -1.46 -2.03 -10.40
C GLY A 113 -0.38 -0.95 -10.27
N THR A 114 -0.35 0.05 -11.14
CA THR A 114 0.49 1.25 -10.98
C THR A 114 -0.26 2.36 -10.26
N LYS A 115 0.50 3.18 -9.54
CA LYS A 115 0.03 4.40 -8.90
C LYS A 115 0.34 5.59 -9.79
N ASN A 116 -0.34 6.71 -9.56
CA ASN A 116 -0.13 7.95 -10.30
C ASN A 116 0.66 9.01 -9.50
N VAL A 117 0.97 10.13 -10.14
CA VAL A 117 1.80 11.19 -9.55
C VAL A 117 1.24 11.71 -8.23
N HIS A 118 -0.07 11.83 -8.11
CA HIS A 118 -0.66 12.36 -6.89
C HIS A 118 -0.61 11.38 -5.71
N ASN A 119 -0.68 10.06 -5.96
CA ASN A 119 -0.35 9.08 -4.92
C ASN A 119 1.06 9.33 -4.37
N LEU A 120 2.04 9.53 -5.26
CA LEU A 120 3.42 9.76 -4.85
C LEU A 120 3.56 11.09 -4.11
N TRP A 121 2.87 12.12 -4.59
CA TRP A 121 2.84 13.43 -3.93
C TRP A 121 2.35 13.31 -2.49
N LEU A 122 1.29 12.53 -2.24
CA LEU A 122 0.79 12.38 -0.87
C LEU A 122 1.64 11.47 -0.01
N GLU A 123 2.19 10.39 -0.57
CA GLU A 123 3.22 9.61 0.13
C GLU A 123 4.43 10.47 0.55
N LEU A 124 4.75 11.53 -0.19
CA LEU A 124 5.81 12.50 0.16
C LEU A 124 5.33 13.53 1.18
N SER A 125 4.11 14.05 1.02
CA SER A 125 3.49 15.03 1.93
C SER A 125 3.28 14.45 3.32
N ASP A 126 2.85 13.20 3.39
CA ASP A 126 2.63 12.44 4.63
C ASP A 126 3.94 11.90 5.21
N GLY A 127 5.07 12.09 4.52
CA GLY A 127 6.40 11.66 4.96
C GLY A 127 6.64 10.14 4.96
N GLU A 128 5.69 9.36 4.43
CA GLU A 128 5.81 7.90 4.30
C GLU A 128 6.94 7.49 3.34
N THR A 129 7.32 8.41 2.45
CA THR A 129 8.41 8.21 1.49
C THR A 129 9.25 9.46 1.33
N SER A 130 10.47 9.29 0.80
CA SER A 130 11.33 10.40 0.40
C SER A 130 11.93 10.16 -0.97
N LEU A 131 12.32 11.22 -1.66
CA LEU A 131 13.07 11.15 -2.91
C LEU A 131 14.49 11.66 -2.69
N ALA A 132 15.47 11.01 -3.30
CA ALA A 132 16.82 11.53 -3.43
C ALA A 132 16.94 12.37 -4.72
N ASP A 133 17.60 13.54 -4.64
CA ASP A 133 17.85 14.41 -5.80
C ASP A 133 18.94 13.79 -6.69
N SER A 134 18.54 12.81 -7.49
CA SER A 134 19.37 12.05 -8.42
C SER A 134 18.62 11.87 -9.74
N THR A 135 19.27 11.32 -10.76
CA THR A 135 18.66 11.12 -12.09
C THR A 135 18.98 9.71 -12.58
N PRO A 136 18.00 8.78 -12.56
CA PRO A 136 16.65 8.93 -12.02
C PRO A 136 16.65 9.12 -10.48
N PRO A 137 15.64 9.79 -9.91
CA PRO A 137 15.52 9.94 -8.46
C PRO A 137 15.23 8.61 -7.78
N VAL A 138 15.71 8.43 -6.55
CA VAL A 138 15.51 7.19 -5.78
C VAL A 138 14.47 7.41 -4.69
N ARG A 139 13.37 6.66 -4.72
CA ARG A 139 12.32 6.66 -3.70
C ARG A 139 12.72 5.79 -2.52
N THR A 140 12.83 6.35 -1.32
CA THR A 140 13.10 5.59 -0.10
C THR A 140 11.81 5.33 0.66
N VAL A 141 11.63 4.10 1.13
CA VAL A 141 10.48 3.65 1.94
C VAL A 141 10.99 2.87 3.14
N ASN A 142 10.47 3.15 4.33
CA ASN A 142 10.67 2.33 5.51
C ASN A 142 9.47 1.40 5.69
N VAL A 143 9.73 0.11 5.83
CA VAL A 143 8.71 -0.93 5.93
C VAL A 143 9.04 -1.81 7.13
N VAL A 144 8.06 -2.01 8.01
CA VAL A 144 8.15 -3.02 9.06
C VAL A 144 7.65 -4.35 8.51
N THR A 145 8.36 -5.43 8.80
CA THR A 145 7.98 -6.80 8.43
C THR A 145 7.91 -7.64 9.69
N VAL A 146 6.69 -8.04 10.06
CA VAL A 146 6.43 -8.78 11.29
C VAL A 146 6.30 -10.26 10.96
N ARG A 147 7.22 -11.07 11.48
CA ARG A 147 7.05 -12.53 11.50
C ARG A 147 6.26 -12.90 12.74
N VAL A 148 4.97 -13.13 12.58
CA VAL A 148 4.12 -13.63 13.67
C VAL A 148 4.36 -15.12 13.83
N ILE A 149 4.87 -15.52 14.99
CA ILE A 149 5.24 -16.91 15.33
C ILE A 149 4.06 -17.58 16.05
N GLY A 150 3.57 -18.67 15.47
CA GLY A 150 2.52 -19.52 16.05
C GLY A 150 3.07 -20.59 17.00
N LYS A 151 2.18 -21.33 17.67
CA LYS A 151 2.52 -22.34 18.71
C LYS A 151 3.53 -23.42 18.26
N ASN A 152 3.52 -23.76 16.97
CA ASN A 152 4.39 -24.80 16.41
C ASN A 152 5.63 -24.24 15.68
N GLY A 153 6.00 -22.98 15.94
CA GLY A 153 7.08 -22.30 15.23
C GLY A 153 6.76 -21.98 13.76
N LYS A 154 5.52 -22.20 13.32
CA LYS A 154 5.03 -21.75 12.02
C LYS A 154 4.95 -20.22 12.02
N ILE A 155 5.13 -19.64 10.84
CA ILE A 155 5.07 -18.20 10.63
C ILE A 155 3.79 -17.87 9.88
N LEU A 156 3.11 -16.81 10.32
CA LEU A 156 1.96 -16.27 9.61
C LEU A 156 2.42 -15.51 8.37
N VAL A 157 1.84 -15.84 7.22
CA VAL A 157 2.03 -15.10 5.98
C VAL A 157 0.71 -14.67 5.40
N GLU A 158 0.70 -13.47 4.83
CA GLU A 158 -0.35 -13.02 3.94
C GLU A 158 -0.21 -13.79 2.63
N ALA A 159 -1.12 -14.73 2.35
CA ALA A 159 -1.11 -15.50 1.13
C ALA A 159 -1.56 -14.65 -0.05
N HIS A 160 -2.70 -13.97 0.08
CA HIS A 160 -3.24 -13.06 -0.91
C HIS A 160 -4.18 -12.03 -0.28
N GLN A 161 -4.52 -11.02 -1.07
CA GLN A 161 -5.50 -10.00 -0.74
C GLN A 161 -6.63 -10.01 -1.75
N GLU A 162 -7.84 -9.72 -1.29
CA GLU A 162 -8.98 -9.34 -2.10
C GLU A 162 -9.11 -7.81 -2.07
N LEU A 163 -9.13 -7.20 -3.24
CA LEU A 163 -9.28 -5.76 -3.38
C LEU A 163 -10.76 -5.37 -3.55
N SER A 164 -11.10 -4.09 -3.35
CA SER A 164 -12.49 -3.60 -3.46
C SER A 164 -13.09 -3.72 -4.86
N ASP A 165 -12.27 -3.82 -5.90
CA ASP A 165 -12.68 -4.11 -7.29
C ASP A 165 -12.88 -5.62 -7.57
N GLY A 166 -12.73 -6.46 -6.55
CA GLY A 166 -12.82 -7.92 -6.63
C GLY A 166 -11.56 -8.60 -7.19
N SER A 167 -10.52 -7.84 -7.53
CA SER A 167 -9.25 -8.43 -7.98
C SER A 167 -8.52 -9.09 -6.81
N ILE A 168 -7.87 -10.22 -7.10
CA ILE A 168 -7.06 -10.95 -6.12
C ILE A 168 -5.59 -10.61 -6.37
N ARG A 169 -4.84 -10.45 -5.29
CA ARG A 169 -3.39 -10.42 -5.41
C ARG A 169 -2.66 -11.23 -4.36
N ASP A 170 -1.94 -12.24 -4.81
CA ASP A 170 -1.03 -12.98 -3.96
C ASP A 170 0.14 -12.12 -3.46
N ARG A 171 0.68 -12.55 -2.34
CA ARG A 171 1.70 -11.85 -1.55
C ARG A 171 2.74 -12.81 -1.03
N PHE A 172 2.27 -13.89 -0.41
CA PHE A 172 3.06 -14.95 0.21
C PHE A 172 4.26 -14.44 1.01
N ARG A 173 4.00 -13.50 1.93
CA ARG A 173 5.04 -12.84 2.74
C ARG A 173 4.51 -12.56 4.14
N PRO A 174 5.39 -12.34 5.13
CA PRO A 174 4.96 -11.90 6.46
C PRO A 174 4.24 -10.56 6.38
N LEU A 175 3.46 -10.26 7.43
CA LEU A 175 2.77 -8.97 7.61
C LEU A 175 3.76 -7.83 7.38
N SER A 176 3.45 -6.93 6.46
CA SER A 176 4.41 -5.94 5.96
C SER A 176 3.73 -4.61 5.74
N GLU A 177 4.10 -3.64 6.55
CA GLU A 177 3.43 -2.35 6.61
C GLU A 177 4.42 -1.20 6.50
N LYS A 178 4.03 -0.12 5.81
CA LYS A 178 4.88 1.08 5.76
C LYS A 178 4.94 1.73 7.13
N MET A 179 6.13 2.18 7.52
CA MET A 179 6.28 2.95 8.75
C MET A 179 5.80 4.38 8.53
N LYS A 180 5.12 4.95 9.53
CA LYS A 180 4.76 6.37 9.56
C LYS A 180 6.00 7.22 9.91
N PRO A 181 6.01 8.52 9.62
CA PRO A 181 7.10 9.39 10.04
C PRO A 181 7.30 9.34 11.55
N GLU A 182 8.57 9.36 11.98
CA GLU A 182 8.97 9.33 13.40
C GLU A 182 8.53 8.09 14.21
N GLU A 183 7.90 7.10 13.56
CA GLU A 183 7.49 5.85 14.20
C GLU A 183 8.70 4.92 14.43
N THR A 184 8.83 4.37 15.63
CA THR A 184 9.81 3.32 15.91
C THR A 184 9.38 1.98 15.28
N PRO A 185 10.29 1.04 15.02
CA PRO A 185 9.92 -0.27 14.50
C PRO A 185 8.88 -0.99 15.37
N ASP A 186 8.99 -0.88 16.70
CA ASP A 186 8.07 -1.54 17.63
C ASP A 186 6.68 -0.91 17.56
N GLU A 187 6.56 0.42 17.56
CA GLU A 187 5.27 1.11 17.36
C GLU A 187 4.62 0.69 16.04
N ALA A 188 5.41 0.60 14.96
CA ALA A 188 4.94 0.13 13.67
C ALA A 188 4.47 -1.33 13.72
N VAL A 189 5.13 -2.22 14.49
CA VAL A 189 4.67 -3.60 14.71
C VAL A 189 3.31 -3.61 15.37
N PHE A 190 3.14 -2.88 16.48
CA PHE A 190 1.87 -2.85 17.21
C PHE A 190 0.74 -2.31 16.33
N ARG A 191 0.99 -1.21 15.61
CA ARG A 191 0.02 -0.63 14.68
C ARG A 191 -0.35 -1.61 13.58
N ALA A 192 0.63 -2.21 12.90
CA ALA A 192 0.37 -3.08 11.77
C ALA A 192 -0.39 -4.35 12.18
N ILE A 193 -0.08 -4.94 13.34
CA ILE A 193 -0.86 -6.07 13.89
C ILE A 193 -2.29 -5.64 14.22
N LYS A 194 -2.50 -4.47 14.81
CA LYS A 194 -3.85 -3.97 15.14
C LYS A 194 -4.67 -3.67 13.89
N GLU A 195 -4.08 -3.00 12.90
CA GLU A 195 -4.76 -2.63 11.66
C GLU A 195 -5.16 -3.88 10.86
N GLU A 196 -4.25 -4.85 10.68
CA GLU A 196 -4.52 -6.00 9.81
C GLU A 196 -5.10 -7.23 10.51
N LEU A 197 -4.79 -7.46 11.79
CA LEU A 197 -5.24 -8.64 12.56
C LEU A 197 -6.25 -8.29 13.67
N GLY A 198 -6.46 -7.00 13.94
CA GLY A 198 -7.30 -6.53 15.04
C GLY A 198 -8.76 -6.96 14.95
N SER A 199 -9.29 -7.19 13.75
CA SER A 199 -10.68 -7.64 13.54
C SER A 199 -10.97 -9.01 14.17
N ILE A 200 -9.94 -9.79 14.49
CA ILE A 200 -10.05 -11.10 15.16
C ILE A 200 -10.29 -10.93 16.67
N PHE A 201 -9.82 -9.82 17.24
CA PHE A 201 -9.87 -9.59 18.67
C PHE A 201 -11.15 -8.85 19.05
N ASN A 202 -11.85 -9.36 20.06
CA ASN A 202 -12.95 -8.64 20.70
C ASN A 202 -12.37 -7.61 21.69
N GLY A 203 -11.95 -6.46 21.18
CA GLY A 203 -11.42 -5.34 21.97
C GLY A 203 -9.92 -5.08 21.80
N ASP A 204 -9.46 -3.91 22.26
CA ASP A 204 -8.08 -3.45 22.18
C ASP A 204 -7.25 -3.92 23.38
N ASP A 205 -6.80 -5.18 23.35
CA ASP A 205 -5.89 -5.71 24.37
C ASP A 205 -4.48 -5.88 23.82
N GLU A 206 -3.65 -4.85 23.99
CA GLU A 206 -2.23 -4.85 23.61
C GLU A 206 -1.42 -5.97 24.27
N GLN A 207 -1.89 -6.51 25.41
CA GLN A 207 -1.19 -7.58 26.15
C GLN A 207 -1.09 -8.89 25.35
N ARG A 208 -1.89 -9.00 24.28
CA ARG A 208 -1.87 -10.14 23.34
C ARG A 208 -0.65 -10.13 22.44
N ILE A 209 -0.06 -8.96 22.20
CA ILE A 209 1.07 -8.78 21.30
C ILE A 209 2.36 -8.78 22.12
N LYS A 210 3.27 -9.71 21.82
CA LYS A 210 4.59 -9.76 22.43
C LYS A 210 5.65 -9.76 21.35
N VAL A 211 6.33 -8.63 21.20
CA VAL A 211 7.55 -8.51 20.39
C VAL A 211 8.66 -9.31 21.07
N LEU A 212 9.37 -10.14 20.30
CA LEU A 212 10.48 -10.94 20.83
C LEU A 212 11.74 -10.07 20.96
N PRO A 213 12.27 -9.88 22.18
CA PRO A 213 13.48 -9.08 22.39
C PRO A 213 14.66 -9.65 21.59
N GLY A 214 15.43 -8.77 20.95
CA GLY A 214 16.61 -9.15 20.17
C GLY A 214 16.34 -9.76 18.79
N SER A 215 15.07 -9.86 18.37
CA SER A 215 14.70 -10.36 17.03
C SER A 215 14.83 -9.34 15.91
N TYR A 216 14.93 -8.04 16.27
CA TYR A 216 15.00 -6.96 15.30
C TYR A 216 16.21 -7.10 14.37
N SER A 217 15.95 -6.99 13.08
CA SER A 217 16.98 -6.91 12.05
C SER A 217 16.59 -5.89 10.99
N ARG A 218 17.59 -5.23 10.41
CA ARG A 218 17.41 -4.24 9.36
C ARG A 218 18.19 -4.63 8.12
N ARG A 219 17.55 -4.55 6.97
CA ARG A 219 18.23 -4.67 5.67
C ARG A 219 17.74 -3.62 4.70
N VAL A 220 18.54 -3.37 3.66
CA VAL A 220 18.19 -2.44 2.60
C VAL A 220 18.17 -3.20 1.27
N GLU A 221 17.09 -3.03 0.53
CA GLU A 221 16.93 -3.57 -0.82
C GLU A 221 16.73 -2.44 -1.82
N GLU A 222 17.43 -2.49 -2.96
CA GLU A 222 17.23 -1.57 -4.07
C GLU A 222 16.63 -2.32 -5.26
N ARG A 223 15.52 -1.82 -5.79
CA ARG A 223 14.83 -2.36 -6.97
C ARG A 223 13.96 -1.31 -7.63
N ASN A 224 13.52 -1.54 -8.85
CA ASN A 224 12.50 -0.70 -9.47
C ASN A 224 11.16 -0.81 -8.73
N SER A 225 10.50 0.34 -8.53
CA SER A 225 9.16 0.38 -7.97
C SER A 225 8.16 -0.19 -8.97
N LEU A 226 7.40 -1.20 -8.57
CA LEU A 226 6.32 -1.74 -9.41
C LEU A 226 5.13 -0.78 -9.50
N SER A 227 4.84 -0.08 -8.40
CA SER A 227 3.79 0.95 -8.36
C SER A 227 4.16 2.19 -9.17
N TYR A 228 5.46 2.44 -9.35
CA TYR A 228 6.00 3.60 -10.06
C TYR A 228 7.07 3.12 -11.05
N PRO A 229 6.70 2.47 -12.17
CA PRO A 229 7.66 1.97 -13.15
C PRO A 229 8.65 3.05 -13.58
N GLY A 230 9.93 2.69 -13.69
CA GLY A 230 11.00 3.62 -14.03
C GLY A 230 11.55 4.44 -12.85
N LEU A 231 10.91 4.41 -11.67
CA LEU A 231 11.41 5.02 -10.44
C LEU A 231 12.13 3.96 -9.58
N PRO A 232 13.46 4.01 -9.45
CA PRO A 232 14.18 3.16 -8.50
C PRO A 232 13.72 3.42 -7.08
N ALA A 233 13.67 2.35 -6.29
CA ALA A 233 13.26 2.41 -4.91
C ALA A 233 14.27 1.70 -3.99
N ARG A 234 14.53 2.34 -2.85
CA ARG A 234 15.28 1.79 -1.72
C ARG A 234 14.30 1.46 -0.61
N TYR A 235 14.19 0.18 -0.27
CA TYR A 235 13.37 -0.31 0.82
C TYR A 235 14.26 -0.57 2.03
N ALA A 236 14.10 0.23 3.08
CA ALA A 236 14.62 -0.10 4.40
C ALA A 236 13.61 -1.03 5.07
N LEU A 237 13.95 -2.32 5.16
CA LEU A 237 13.10 -3.36 5.72
C LEU A 237 13.51 -3.61 7.17
N HIS A 238 12.58 -3.42 8.08
CA HIS A 238 12.71 -3.58 9.53
C HIS A 238 11.98 -4.86 9.93
N SER A 239 12.70 -5.97 10.07
CA SER A 239 12.10 -7.25 10.41
C SER A 239 12.11 -7.50 11.91
N VAL A 240 10.98 -7.91 12.45
CA VAL A 240 10.77 -8.18 13.88
C VAL A 240 9.98 -9.47 14.04
N ASP A 241 10.31 -10.28 15.06
CA ASP A 241 9.49 -11.41 15.46
C ASP A 241 8.49 -10.99 16.54
N ALA A 242 7.26 -11.47 16.44
CA ALA A 242 6.25 -11.27 17.45
C ALA A 242 5.42 -12.55 17.67
N THR A 243 4.81 -12.67 18.84
CA THR A 243 3.73 -13.63 19.09
C THR A 243 2.45 -12.87 19.35
N VAL A 244 1.33 -13.41 18.89
CA VAL A 244 0.01 -12.78 19.04
C VAL A 244 -0.96 -13.81 19.59
N GLN A 245 -1.50 -13.55 20.78
CA GLN A 245 -2.42 -14.47 21.45
C GLN A 245 -3.84 -14.36 20.91
N GLY A 246 -4.47 -15.52 20.68
CA GLY A 246 -5.86 -15.61 20.23
C GLY A 246 -6.05 -15.64 18.72
N LEU A 247 -4.97 -15.73 17.93
CA LEU A 247 -5.07 -16.01 16.50
C LEU A 247 -5.55 -17.46 16.25
N PRO A 248 -6.33 -17.70 15.17
CA PRO A 248 -6.69 -19.05 14.74
C PRO A 248 -5.45 -19.91 14.43
N GLU A 249 -5.54 -21.22 14.68
CA GLU A 249 -4.45 -22.17 14.39
C GLU A 249 -4.42 -22.62 12.92
N GLU A 250 -5.55 -22.46 12.22
CA GLU A 250 -5.73 -22.76 10.80
C GLU A 250 -5.68 -21.48 9.96
N ASP A 251 -5.71 -21.62 8.63
CA ASP A 251 -5.84 -20.51 7.69
C ASP A 251 -7.10 -19.66 8.00
N PHE A 252 -6.97 -18.33 7.92
CA PHE A 252 -8.05 -17.41 8.25
C PHE A 252 -8.01 -16.16 7.36
N SER A 253 -9.01 -15.30 7.49
CA SER A 253 -9.03 -14.00 6.81
C SER A 253 -9.44 -12.88 7.75
N THR A 254 -8.96 -11.68 7.47
CA THR A 254 -9.35 -10.45 8.18
C THR A 254 -9.86 -9.42 7.18
N GLU A 255 -10.74 -8.55 7.63
CA GLU A 255 -11.31 -7.48 6.80
C GLU A 255 -10.78 -6.14 7.30
N GLU A 256 -10.33 -5.29 6.37
CA GLU A 256 -10.05 -3.90 6.71
C GLU A 256 -11.39 -3.17 6.86
N LYS A 257 -11.57 -2.50 7.99
CA LYS A 257 -12.70 -1.58 8.15
C LYS A 257 -12.45 -0.41 7.21
N GLU A 258 -13.33 -0.23 6.23
CA GLU A 258 -13.39 0.99 5.44
C GLU A 258 -13.54 2.17 6.42
N TYR A 259 -12.54 3.04 6.49
CA TYR A 259 -12.61 4.26 7.30
C TYR A 259 -13.65 5.18 6.63
N GLY A 260 -14.92 4.93 6.96
CA GLY A 260 -16.09 5.54 6.34
C GLY A 260 -17.35 5.15 7.10
N GLY A 261 -17.32 5.25 8.43
CA GLY A 261 -18.53 5.11 9.24
C GLY A 261 -19.42 6.32 9.06
N ASP A 262 -20.63 6.10 8.51
CA ASP A 262 -21.89 6.77 8.85
C ASP A 262 -21.87 8.30 9.09
N SER A 263 -21.03 9.04 8.36
CA SER A 263 -21.18 10.50 8.24
C SER A 263 -22.01 10.77 7.00
N THR A 264 -23.30 10.99 7.20
CA THR A 264 -24.18 11.65 6.22
C THR A 264 -23.79 13.14 6.14
N GLU A 265 -22.53 13.41 5.83
CA GLU A 265 -22.00 14.73 5.53
C GLU A 265 -21.27 14.63 4.21
N ASP A 266 -22.02 15.04 3.20
CA ASP A 266 -21.69 15.14 1.78
C ASP A 266 -20.63 16.23 1.54
N SER A 267 -19.46 16.10 2.17
CA SER A 267 -18.29 16.88 1.81
C SER A 267 -17.71 16.34 0.49
N GLU A 268 -17.11 17.23 -0.31
CA GLU A 268 -16.47 16.87 -1.59
C GLU A 268 -15.33 15.84 -1.40
N GLU A 269 -14.77 15.76 -0.19
CA GLU A 269 -13.73 14.82 0.24
C GLU A 269 -14.28 13.39 0.44
N THR A 270 -15.48 13.25 1.02
CA THR A 270 -16.11 11.95 1.29
C THR A 270 -16.63 11.25 0.03
N ARG A 271 -17.03 12.01 -1.01
CA ARG A 271 -17.46 11.42 -2.30
C ARG A 271 -16.30 10.87 -3.14
N ALA A 272 -15.07 11.34 -2.93
CA ALA A 272 -13.86 10.87 -3.61
C ALA A 272 -13.34 9.54 -3.04
N ALA A 273 -13.65 9.22 -1.77
CA ALA A 273 -13.21 8.01 -1.09
C ALA A 273 -13.82 6.72 -1.70
N GLY A 274 -15.02 6.79 -2.26
CA GLY A 274 -15.80 5.61 -2.71
C GLY A 274 -15.31 4.90 -3.98
N LYS A 275 -14.13 5.22 -4.53
CA LYS A 275 -13.57 4.59 -5.76
C LYS A 275 -12.14 4.06 -5.66
N ALA A 276 -11.45 4.24 -4.52
CA ALA A 276 -10.11 3.70 -4.36
C ALA A 276 -10.15 2.16 -4.32
N VAL A 277 -9.25 1.51 -5.07
CA VAL A 277 -9.05 0.07 -4.94
C VAL A 277 -8.30 -0.19 -3.64
N THR A 278 -9.06 -0.39 -2.57
CA THR A 278 -8.57 -0.67 -1.22
C THR A 278 -8.42 -2.16 -1.02
N VAL A 279 -7.63 -2.56 -0.02
CA VAL A 279 -7.66 -3.95 0.42
C VAL A 279 -8.95 -4.13 1.20
N LYS A 280 -9.77 -5.09 0.79
CA LYS A 280 -11.00 -5.42 1.51
C LYS A 280 -10.75 -6.54 2.50
N ARG A 281 -9.96 -7.53 2.07
CA ARG A 281 -9.71 -8.74 2.84
C ARG A 281 -8.29 -9.23 2.67
N HIS A 282 -7.69 -9.65 3.77
CA HIS A 282 -6.40 -10.32 3.80
C HIS A 282 -6.63 -11.80 4.09
N HIS A 283 -5.95 -12.67 3.35
CA HIS A 283 -6.00 -14.12 3.57
C HIS A 283 -4.67 -14.59 4.14
N TRP A 284 -4.74 -15.23 5.30
CA TRP A 284 -3.60 -15.58 6.14
C TRP A 284 -3.40 -17.09 6.18
N LYS A 285 -2.12 -17.50 6.14
CA LYS A 285 -1.72 -18.91 6.22
C LYS A 285 -0.56 -19.11 7.17
N TRP A 286 -0.58 -20.25 7.87
CA TRP A 286 0.54 -20.69 8.70
C TRP A 286 1.50 -21.58 7.89
N VAL A 287 2.71 -21.10 7.67
CA VAL A 287 3.73 -21.83 6.88
C VAL A 287 4.94 -22.19 7.71
N SER A 288 5.67 -23.23 7.28
CA SER A 288 6.97 -23.56 7.85
C SER A 288 7.97 -22.41 7.59
N PRO A 289 8.88 -22.10 8.53
CA PRO A 289 9.89 -21.05 8.32
C PRO A 289 10.71 -21.22 7.04
N ASN A 290 11.01 -22.46 6.66
CA ASN A 290 11.77 -22.80 5.45
C ASN A 290 11.04 -22.47 4.14
N SER A 291 9.73 -22.23 4.19
CA SER A 291 8.92 -21.88 3.02
C SER A 291 8.98 -20.38 2.69
N ILE A 292 9.43 -19.56 3.64
CA ILE A 292 9.54 -18.10 3.45
C ILE A 292 10.91 -17.82 2.83
N ARG A 293 10.90 -17.26 1.61
CA ARG A 293 12.15 -16.81 1.00
C ARG A 293 12.61 -15.54 1.73
N PRO A 294 13.91 -15.41 2.03
CA PRO A 294 14.47 -14.18 2.56
C PRO A 294 14.21 -13.04 1.60
#